data_AF-R8VV27-F1
#
_entry.id   AF-R8VV27-F1
#
_cell.length_a   1.000
_cell.length_b   1.000
_cell.length_c   1.000
_cell.angle_alpha   90.00
_cell.angle_beta   90.00
_cell.angle_gamma   90.00
#
_symmetry.space_group_name_H-M   'P 1'
#
loop_
_entity.id
_entity.type
_entity.pdbx_description
1 polymer ?
#
loop_
_entity_poly.entity_id
_entity_poly.type
_entity_poly.pdbx_seq_one_letter_code
_entity_poly.pdbx_strand_id
1 'polypeptide(L)'
;MSFGENLRFLRTESGMTQEQFAEKLEVTRQSVSKWESDNGFPELEKILQISRMFGCDLDTLLQGSVCEKKRTDTEGYDRHMNRRTRMISVGVTLCILGVAGAAMLDALISTRFDLAGLALFALVIPGVLILVLSGIWHGQYQQEHPHIEPFYTPEVLAAARRRFPIFIVCGIGLLLSALLVWVAADYLFGELSDGAGLVLVAVGVGLLVYGALDHAKYQVEESYNQAVIEEEKAQSDPRDILAGRLCGIIMMAATIIFLLYLFLGNGNGRSDVGRVAAAVYATGGLLCGIVSVWLKRHDP
;
A
#
# COMPACT_ATOMS: atom_id res chain seq x y z
N MET A 1 14.02 -12.31 30.67
CA MET A 1 15.00 -11.22 30.89
C MET A 1 14.62 -10.48 32.14
N SER A 2 15.58 -10.00 32.90
CA SER A 2 15.33 -9.15 34.08
C SER A 2 15.12 -7.69 33.67
N PHE A 3 14.64 -6.87 34.62
CA PHE A 3 14.55 -5.42 34.45
C PHE A 3 15.91 -4.80 34.06
N GLY A 4 17.01 -5.22 34.69
CA GLY A 4 18.35 -4.73 34.36
C GLY A 4 18.79 -5.06 32.94
N GLU A 5 18.46 -6.25 32.45
CA GLU A 5 18.72 -6.67 31.06
C GLU A 5 17.90 -5.84 30.06
N ASN A 6 16.61 -5.61 30.34
CA ASN A 6 15.75 -4.75 29.52
C ASN A 6 16.26 -3.32 29.45
N LEU A 7 16.68 -2.77 30.60
CA LEU A 7 17.22 -1.41 30.71
C LEU A 7 18.51 -1.26 29.90
N ARG A 8 19.41 -2.23 30.02
CA ARG A 8 20.66 -2.28 29.26
C ARG A 8 20.41 -2.40 27.77
N PHE A 9 19.43 -3.22 27.37
CA PHE A 9 19.03 -3.36 25.98
C PHE A 9 18.54 -2.02 25.40
N LEU A 10 17.55 -1.39 26.04
CA LEU A 10 16.99 -0.10 25.63
C LEU A 10 18.06 1.00 25.51
N ARG A 11 18.98 1.08 26.49
CA ARG A 11 20.08 2.04 26.45
C ARG A 11 21.01 1.79 25.26
N THR A 12 21.39 0.53 25.04
CA THR A 12 22.34 0.16 23.98
C THR A 12 21.73 0.36 22.60
N GLU A 13 20.45 0.01 22.44
CA GLU A 13 19.69 0.25 21.20
C GLU A 13 19.63 1.75 20.86
N SER A 14 19.50 2.58 21.88
CA SER A 14 19.48 4.04 21.74
C SER A 14 20.88 4.66 21.56
N GLY A 15 21.93 3.83 21.45
CA GLY A 15 23.31 4.28 21.25
C GLY A 15 23.92 5.05 22.43
N MET A 16 23.32 5.00 23.62
CA MET A 16 23.75 5.80 24.77
C MET A 16 24.76 5.07 25.65
N THR A 17 25.76 5.79 26.18
CA THR A 17 26.64 5.26 27.25
C THR A 17 25.93 5.28 28.60
N GLN A 18 26.44 4.54 29.59
CA GLN A 18 25.89 4.57 30.96
C GLN A 18 25.94 5.98 31.55
N GLU A 19 27.01 6.75 31.31
CA GLU A 19 27.11 8.15 31.72
C GLU A 19 26.02 9.02 31.10
N GLN A 20 25.82 8.95 29.78
CA GLN A 20 24.82 9.76 29.07
C GLN A 20 23.39 9.43 29.53
N PHE A 21 23.12 8.16 29.79
CA PHE A 21 21.83 7.72 30.28
C PHE A 21 21.58 8.17 31.73
N ALA A 22 22.62 8.13 32.57
CA ALA A 22 22.56 8.61 33.95
C ALA A 22 22.30 10.12 34.00
N GLU A 23 22.94 10.90 33.12
CA GLU A 23 22.74 12.34 32.99
C GLU A 23 21.29 12.68 32.62
N LYS A 24 20.71 11.97 31.63
CA LYS A 24 19.29 12.17 31.24
C LYS A 24 18.27 11.83 32.33
N LEU A 25 18.62 10.91 33.22
CA LEU A 25 17.78 10.51 34.36
C LEU A 25 18.12 11.29 35.63
N GLU A 26 19.07 12.23 35.58
CA GLU A 26 19.54 13.00 36.73
C GLU A 26 20.00 12.10 37.89
N VAL A 27 20.72 11.03 37.57
CA VAL A 27 21.28 10.09 38.54
C VAL A 27 22.76 9.87 38.29
N THR A 28 23.43 9.19 39.22
CA THR A 28 24.84 8.83 39.04
C THR A 28 24.99 7.63 38.09
N ARG A 29 26.09 7.58 37.35
CA ARG A 29 26.45 6.40 36.53
C ARG A 29 26.49 5.10 37.35
N GLN A 30 26.86 5.19 38.63
CA GLN A 30 26.85 4.05 39.55
C GLN A 30 25.43 3.52 39.79
N SER A 31 24.43 4.40 39.88
CA SER A 31 23.01 4.01 40.01
C SER A 31 22.56 3.22 38.79
N VAL A 32 22.84 3.71 37.58
CA VAL A 32 22.54 3.01 36.32
C VAL A 32 23.23 1.64 36.26
N SER A 33 24.51 1.56 36.62
CA SER A 33 25.23 0.28 36.63
C SER A 33 24.65 -0.73 37.63
N LYS A 34 24.13 -0.25 38.77
CA LYS A 34 23.44 -1.12 39.75
C LYS A 34 22.11 -1.63 39.20
N TRP A 35 21.35 -0.77 38.53
CA TRP A 35 20.08 -1.16 37.91
C TRP A 35 20.29 -2.17 36.77
N GLU A 36 21.27 -1.95 35.89
CA GLU A 36 21.59 -2.87 34.79
C GLU A 36 22.17 -4.23 35.22
N SER A 37 22.59 -4.36 36.48
CA SER A 37 23.13 -5.60 37.05
C SER A 37 22.18 -6.26 38.05
N ASP A 38 20.92 -5.80 38.10
CA ASP A 38 19.88 -6.23 39.05
C ASP A 38 20.27 -6.12 40.54
N ASN A 39 21.33 -5.36 40.85
CA ASN A 39 21.81 -5.12 42.21
C ASN A 39 21.15 -3.90 42.87
N GLY A 40 20.02 -3.46 42.33
CA GLY A 40 19.24 -2.35 42.84
C GLY A 40 18.10 -2.01 41.88
N PHE A 41 17.03 -1.43 42.41
CA PHE A 41 15.87 -1.03 41.63
C PHE A 41 15.75 0.50 41.61
N PRO A 42 15.41 1.11 40.46
CA PRO A 42 15.10 2.54 40.42
C PRO A 42 13.82 2.85 41.19
N GLU A 43 13.69 4.10 41.63
CA GLU A 43 12.45 4.61 42.20
C GLU A 43 11.35 4.71 41.14
N LEU A 44 10.08 4.64 41.55
CA LEU A 44 8.93 4.66 40.64
C LEU A 44 8.97 5.86 39.67
N GLU A 45 9.40 7.03 40.15
CA GLU A 45 9.55 8.23 39.33
C GLU A 45 10.54 8.03 38.19
N LYS A 46 11.69 7.39 38.46
CA LYS A 46 12.71 7.08 37.44
C LYS A 46 12.22 5.99 36.49
N ILE A 47 11.47 5.00 36.97
CA ILE A 47 10.85 3.99 36.10
C ILE A 47 9.86 4.63 35.13
N LEU A 48 9.01 5.54 35.61
CA LEU A 48 8.10 6.31 34.75
C LEU A 48 8.82 7.22 33.76
N GLN A 49 9.98 7.75 34.14
CA GLN A 49 10.83 8.54 33.25
C GLN A 49 11.47 7.67 32.17
N ILE A 50 11.96 6.49 32.52
CA ILE A 50 12.52 5.49 31.59
C ILE A 50 11.45 5.02 30.60
N SER A 51 10.27 4.65 31.10
CA SER A 51 9.12 4.24 30.27
C SER A 51 8.75 5.32 29.25
N ARG A 52 8.67 6.59 29.68
CA ARG A 52 8.42 7.73 28.77
C ARG A 52 9.57 8.00 27.81
N MET A 53 10.81 7.83 28.23
CA MET A 53 11.99 8.07 27.40
C MET A 53 12.11 7.07 26.25
N PHE A 54 11.70 5.81 26.48
CA PHE A 54 11.83 4.72 25.51
C PHE A 54 10.49 4.26 24.90
N GLY A 55 9.37 4.89 25.26
CA GLY A 55 8.04 4.55 24.72
C GLY A 55 7.55 3.15 25.11
N CYS A 56 8.07 2.56 26.20
CA CYS A 56 7.75 1.17 26.56
C CYS A 56 6.79 1.09 27.76
N ASP A 57 5.81 0.18 27.70
CA ASP A 57 4.91 -0.10 28.82
C ASP A 57 5.69 -0.55 30.07
N LEU A 58 5.26 -0.05 31.23
CA LEU A 58 5.79 -0.43 32.55
C LEU A 58 5.86 -1.95 32.73
N ASP A 59 4.82 -2.68 32.33
CA ASP A 59 4.77 -4.12 32.49
C ASP A 59 5.77 -4.84 31.59
N THR A 60 6.00 -4.32 30.37
CA THR A 60 7.04 -4.83 29.47
C THR A 60 8.44 -4.51 29.99
N LEU A 61 8.64 -3.32 30.57
CA LEU A 61 9.92 -2.91 31.16
C LEU A 61 10.28 -3.76 32.40
N LEU A 62 9.29 -4.07 33.23
CA LEU A 62 9.48 -4.72 34.54
C LEU A 62 9.44 -6.26 34.48
N GLN A 63 8.56 -6.84 33.65
CA GLN A 63 8.28 -8.29 33.63
C GLN A 63 8.47 -8.95 32.25
N GLY A 64 8.28 -8.18 31.17
CA GLY A 64 8.44 -8.67 29.80
C GLY A 64 9.87 -8.60 29.28
N SER A 65 10.13 -9.16 28.11
CA SER A 65 11.36 -8.97 27.32
C SER A 65 11.12 -7.83 26.34
N VAL A 66 11.62 -6.62 26.63
CA VAL A 66 11.40 -5.43 25.78
C VAL A 66 11.93 -5.65 24.35
N CYS A 67 13.05 -6.35 24.22
CA CYS A 67 13.63 -6.77 22.95
C CYS A 67 12.71 -7.70 22.16
N GLU A 68 11.95 -8.56 22.84
CA GLU A 68 11.03 -9.48 22.20
C GLU A 68 9.82 -8.72 21.68
N LYS A 69 9.12 -7.93 22.52
CA LYS A 69 7.97 -7.10 22.08
C LYS A 69 8.29 -6.21 20.89
N LYS A 70 9.42 -5.48 20.95
CA LYS A 70 9.86 -4.60 19.85
C LYS A 70 10.19 -5.37 18.56
N ARG A 71 10.76 -6.58 18.67
CA ARG A 71 10.98 -7.48 17.53
C ARG A 71 9.67 -8.03 16.98
N THR A 72 8.73 -8.47 17.82
CA THR A 72 7.44 -9.00 17.37
C THR A 72 6.62 -7.94 16.63
N ASP A 73 6.62 -6.70 17.11
CA ASP A 73 5.90 -5.59 16.49
C ASP A 73 6.53 -5.20 15.14
N THR A 74 7.86 -5.14 15.08
CA THR A 74 8.62 -4.92 13.83
C THR A 74 8.37 -6.03 12.80
N GLU A 75 8.47 -7.29 13.22
CA GLU A 75 8.30 -8.45 12.35
C GLU A 75 6.85 -8.59 11.84
N GLY A 76 5.88 -8.20 12.66
CA GLY A 76 4.46 -8.18 12.29
C GLY A 76 4.17 -7.15 11.19
N TYR A 77 4.60 -5.91 11.40
CA TYR A 77 4.43 -4.83 10.42
C TYR A 77 5.13 -5.14 9.10
N ASP A 78 6.42 -5.52 9.16
CA ASP A 78 7.20 -5.83 7.96
C ASP A 78 6.56 -6.96 7.16
N ARG A 79 6.11 -8.02 7.83
CA ARG A 79 5.45 -9.16 7.17
C ARG A 79 4.16 -8.74 6.49
N HIS A 80 3.33 -7.95 7.16
CA HIS A 80 2.08 -7.42 6.60
C HIS A 80 2.35 -6.53 5.38
N MET A 81 3.24 -5.56 5.52
CA MET A 81 3.54 -4.60 4.45
C MET A 81 4.23 -5.25 3.26
N ASN A 82 5.13 -6.22 3.48
CA ASN A 82 5.74 -6.99 2.41
C ASN A 82 4.72 -7.88 1.69
N ARG A 83 3.78 -8.49 2.42
CA ARG A 83 2.69 -9.27 1.84
C ARG A 83 1.77 -8.38 1.00
N ARG A 84 1.36 -7.22 1.53
CA ARG A 84 0.57 -6.20 0.83
C ARG A 84 1.26 -5.76 -0.46
N THR A 85 2.54 -5.41 -0.37
CA THR A 85 3.34 -4.98 -1.53
C THR A 85 3.37 -6.03 -2.63
N ARG A 86 3.60 -7.30 -2.28
CA ARG A 86 3.58 -8.40 -3.25
C ARG A 86 2.21 -8.62 -3.85
N MET A 87 1.14 -8.62 -3.04
CA MET A 87 -0.23 -8.81 -3.52
C MET A 87 -0.63 -7.70 -4.50
N ILE A 88 -0.38 -6.43 -4.18
CA ILE A 88 -0.71 -5.31 -5.08
C ILE A 88 0.12 -5.37 -6.36
N SER A 89 1.43 -5.61 -6.26
CA SER A 89 2.30 -5.69 -7.43
C SER A 89 1.90 -6.84 -8.36
N VAL A 90 1.61 -8.02 -7.81
CA VAL A 90 1.13 -9.18 -8.58
C VAL A 90 -0.25 -8.92 -9.18
N GLY A 91 -1.18 -8.34 -8.41
CA GLY A 91 -2.52 -8.03 -8.88
C GLY A 91 -2.52 -7.07 -10.08
N VAL A 92 -1.77 -5.97 -9.98
CA VAL A 92 -1.61 -4.99 -11.08
C VAL A 92 -0.94 -5.63 -12.30
N THR A 93 0.15 -6.38 -12.09
CA THR A 93 0.86 -7.06 -13.18
C THR A 93 -0.04 -8.07 -13.90
N LEU A 94 -0.84 -8.83 -13.15
CA LEU A 94 -1.75 -9.84 -13.70
C LEU A 94 -2.88 -9.19 -14.53
N CYS A 95 -3.40 -8.05 -14.09
CA CYS A 95 -4.38 -7.27 -14.87
C CYS A 95 -3.80 -6.82 -16.22
N ILE A 96 -2.58 -6.28 -16.24
CA ILE A 96 -1.94 -5.83 -17.48
C ILE A 96 -1.59 -7.02 -18.38
N LEU A 97 -1.10 -8.12 -17.80
CA LEU A 97 -0.85 -9.37 -18.54
C LEU A 97 -2.13 -9.97 -19.11
N GLY A 98 -3.28 -9.80 -18.46
CA GLY A 98 -4.58 -10.16 -19.01
C GLY A 98 -4.88 -9.46 -20.32
N VAL A 99 -4.66 -8.14 -20.36
CA VAL A 99 -4.83 -7.33 -21.58
C VAL A 99 -3.80 -7.74 -22.64
N ALA A 100 -2.54 -7.92 -22.25
CA ALA A 100 -1.47 -8.33 -23.16
C ALA A 100 -1.75 -9.70 -23.81
N GLY A 101 -2.18 -10.67 -23.01
CA GLY A 101 -2.50 -12.02 -23.47
C GLY A 101 -3.71 -12.06 -24.39
N ALA A 102 -4.73 -11.24 -24.11
CA ALA A 102 -5.88 -11.09 -24.99
C ALA A 102 -5.49 -10.50 -26.34
N ALA A 103 -4.67 -9.44 -26.37
CA ALA A 103 -4.16 -8.84 -27.60
C ALA A 103 -3.31 -9.84 -28.43
N MET A 104 -2.43 -10.61 -27.78
CA MET A 104 -1.64 -11.64 -28.46
C MET A 104 -2.51 -12.76 -29.05
N LEU A 105 -3.56 -13.20 -28.34
CA LEU A 105 -4.44 -14.26 -28.82
C LEU A 105 -5.29 -13.80 -30.01
N ASP A 106 -5.75 -12.54 -29.97
CA ASP A 106 -6.50 -11.94 -31.07
C ASP A 106 -5.65 -11.91 -32.35
N ALA A 107 -4.41 -11.43 -32.23
CA ALA A 107 -3.44 -11.40 -33.32
C ALA A 107 -3.04 -12.79 -33.86
N LEU A 108 -3.01 -13.82 -33.01
CA LEU A 108 -2.52 -15.14 -33.41
C LEU A 108 -3.61 -16.05 -34.00
N ILE A 109 -4.83 -15.99 -33.46
CA ILE A 109 -5.82 -17.05 -33.69
C ILE A 109 -6.96 -16.59 -34.62
N SER A 110 -7.14 -15.29 -34.90
CA SER A 110 -8.16 -14.76 -35.83
C SER A 110 -9.54 -15.43 -35.67
N THR A 111 -9.90 -15.77 -34.43
CA THR A 111 -10.91 -16.79 -34.16
C THR A 111 -12.34 -16.28 -34.30
N ARG A 112 -13.25 -17.17 -34.74
CA ARG A 112 -14.71 -16.95 -34.70
C ARG A 112 -15.32 -17.01 -33.30
N PHE A 113 -14.55 -17.40 -32.29
CA PHE A 113 -14.94 -17.49 -30.88
C PHE A 113 -14.13 -16.47 -30.06
N ASP A 114 -14.77 -15.85 -29.06
CA ASP A 114 -14.18 -14.81 -28.21
C ASP A 114 -13.23 -15.39 -27.13
N LEU A 115 -12.19 -16.10 -27.57
CA LEU A 115 -11.15 -16.68 -26.72
C LEU A 115 -10.27 -15.60 -26.09
N ALA A 116 -10.08 -14.47 -26.77
CA ALA A 116 -9.36 -13.32 -26.26
C ALA A 116 -10.06 -12.74 -25.02
N GLY A 117 -11.39 -12.58 -25.05
CA GLY A 117 -12.19 -12.19 -23.89
C GLY A 117 -12.06 -13.19 -22.74
N LEU A 118 -12.12 -14.49 -23.02
CA LEU A 118 -11.95 -15.52 -21.98
C LEU A 118 -10.56 -15.44 -21.31
N ALA A 119 -9.49 -15.29 -22.10
CA ALA A 119 -8.13 -15.17 -21.60
C ALA A 119 -7.91 -13.89 -20.78
N LEU A 120 -8.52 -12.77 -21.21
CA LEU A 120 -8.55 -11.52 -20.45
C LEU A 120 -9.14 -11.76 -19.06
N PHE A 121 -10.36 -12.30 -19.00
CA PHE A 121 -11.05 -12.52 -17.72
C PHE A 121 -10.35 -13.55 -16.84
N ALA A 122 -9.72 -14.57 -17.44
CA ALA A 122 -8.96 -15.58 -16.69
C ALA A 122 -7.80 -14.99 -15.88
N LEU A 123 -7.21 -13.86 -16.31
CA LEU A 123 -6.12 -13.18 -15.60
C LEU A 123 -6.60 -11.95 -14.81
N VAL A 124 -7.52 -11.16 -15.36
CA VAL A 124 -8.03 -9.95 -14.69
C VAL A 124 -8.84 -10.29 -13.45
N ILE A 125 -9.68 -11.33 -13.47
CA ILE A 125 -10.51 -11.71 -12.31
C ILE A 125 -9.63 -12.02 -11.09
N PRO A 126 -8.66 -12.96 -11.14
CA PRO A 126 -7.79 -13.19 -10.00
C PRO A 126 -6.95 -11.96 -9.63
N GLY A 127 -6.55 -11.13 -10.59
CA GLY A 127 -5.81 -9.89 -10.33
C GLY A 127 -6.61 -8.91 -9.48
N VAL A 128 -7.85 -8.64 -9.87
CA VAL A 128 -8.79 -7.79 -9.13
C VAL A 128 -9.12 -8.40 -7.76
N LEU A 129 -9.36 -9.71 -7.67
CA LEU A 129 -9.62 -10.37 -6.39
C LEU A 129 -8.45 -10.22 -5.41
N ILE A 130 -7.21 -10.36 -5.88
CA ILE A 130 -6.02 -10.13 -5.05
C ILE A 130 -5.96 -8.67 -4.57
N LEU A 131 -6.26 -7.70 -5.44
CA LEU A 131 -6.27 -6.28 -5.07
C LEU A 131 -7.35 -5.96 -4.03
N VAL A 132 -8.56 -6.48 -4.21
CA VAL A 132 -9.68 -6.29 -3.27
C VAL A 132 -9.35 -6.92 -1.91
N LEU A 133 -8.86 -8.17 -1.90
CA LEU A 133 -8.46 -8.85 -0.67
C LEU A 133 -7.32 -8.10 0.04
N SER A 134 -6.33 -7.62 -0.71
CA SER A 134 -5.24 -6.82 -0.15
C SER A 134 -5.74 -5.52 0.48
N GLY A 135 -6.75 -4.88 -0.10
CA GLY A 135 -7.37 -3.67 0.45
C GLY A 135 -8.12 -3.96 1.75
N ILE A 136 -8.98 -4.98 1.77
CA ILE A 136 -9.79 -5.35 2.94
C ILE A 136 -8.88 -5.71 4.12
N TRP A 137 -7.90 -6.59 3.92
CA TRP A 137 -6.96 -6.97 4.99
C TRP A 137 -6.10 -5.80 5.45
N HIS A 138 -5.75 -4.87 4.57
CA HIS A 138 -5.01 -3.68 4.98
C HIS A 138 -5.87 -2.74 5.84
N GLY A 139 -7.13 -2.50 5.46
CA GLY A 139 -8.05 -1.70 6.27
C GLY A 139 -8.34 -2.31 7.64
N GLN A 140 -8.52 -3.64 7.71
CA GLN A 140 -8.65 -4.34 9.00
C GLN A 140 -7.40 -4.15 9.87
N TYR A 141 -6.22 -4.29 9.28
CA TYR A 141 -4.96 -4.08 10.00
C TYR A 141 -4.80 -2.65 10.50
N GLN A 142 -5.25 -1.65 9.73
CA GLN A 142 -5.25 -0.24 10.16
C GLN A 142 -6.18 0.01 11.35
N GLN A 143 -7.32 -0.70 11.42
CA GLN A 143 -8.23 -0.61 12.57
C GLN A 143 -7.66 -1.29 13.82
N GLU A 144 -6.98 -2.43 13.66
CA GLU A 144 -6.33 -3.17 14.76
C GLU A 144 -5.06 -2.45 15.27
N HIS A 145 -4.37 -1.73 14.38
CA HIS A 145 -3.16 -0.98 14.67
C HIS A 145 -3.27 0.47 14.18
N PRO A 146 -4.02 1.34 14.88
CA PRO A 146 -4.26 2.72 14.44
C PRO A 146 -2.99 3.58 14.41
N HIS A 147 -2.01 3.25 15.24
CA HIS A 147 -0.76 3.99 15.32
C HIS A 147 0.42 3.02 15.49
N ILE A 148 1.46 3.24 14.69
CA ILE A 148 2.70 2.48 14.76
C ILE A 148 3.84 3.45 15.00
N GLU A 149 4.57 3.25 16.09
CA GLU A 149 5.72 4.09 16.40
C GLU A 149 6.87 3.85 15.41
N PRO A 150 7.59 4.89 14.96
CA PRO A 150 8.75 4.72 14.08
C PRO A 150 9.84 3.89 14.76
N PHE A 151 10.09 2.68 14.23
CA PHE A 151 11.07 1.74 14.79
C PHE A 151 12.32 1.53 13.90
N TYR A 152 12.33 2.04 12.66
CA TYR A 152 13.48 1.89 11.76
C TYR A 152 14.65 2.81 12.14
N THR A 153 15.87 2.27 12.09
CA THR A 153 17.09 3.04 12.32
C THR A 153 17.39 3.97 11.12
N PRO A 154 18.07 5.11 11.34
CA PRO A 154 18.41 6.05 10.27
C PRO A 154 19.25 5.41 9.15
N GLU A 155 20.06 4.40 9.47
CA GLU A 155 20.86 3.64 8.50
C GLU A 155 19.98 2.83 7.54
N VAL A 156 18.95 2.15 8.06
CA VAL A 156 17.98 1.38 7.26
C VAL A 156 17.17 2.31 6.37
N LEU A 157 16.73 3.45 6.91
CA LEU A 157 16.00 4.47 6.14
C LEU A 157 16.85 5.05 5.00
N ALA A 158 18.14 5.31 5.25
CA ALA A 158 19.07 5.79 4.23
C ALA A 158 19.29 4.72 3.13
N ALA A 159 19.42 3.45 3.51
CA ALA A 159 19.54 2.36 2.55
C ALA A 159 18.27 2.21 1.68
N ALA A 160 17.08 2.29 2.27
CA ALA A 160 15.81 2.26 1.55
C ALA A 160 15.69 3.44 0.58
N ARG A 161 16.03 4.66 1.02
CA ARG A 161 16.02 5.88 0.20
C ARG A 161 16.97 5.80 -1.00
N ARG A 162 18.09 5.07 -0.90
CA ARG A 162 19.01 4.85 -2.04
C ARG A 162 18.48 3.84 -3.05
N ARG A 163 17.72 2.83 -2.61
CA ARG A 163 17.15 1.79 -3.49
C ARG A 163 15.96 2.33 -4.29
N PHE A 164 15.18 3.23 -3.71
CA PHE A 164 13.96 3.74 -4.35
C PHE A 164 14.19 4.37 -5.74
N PRO A 165 15.16 5.30 -5.95
CA PRO A 165 15.46 5.84 -7.27
C PRO A 165 15.86 4.78 -8.30
N ILE A 166 16.53 3.70 -7.87
CA ILE A 166 16.93 2.61 -8.76
C ILE A 166 15.68 1.92 -9.32
N PHE A 167 14.68 1.63 -8.48
CA PHE A 167 13.41 1.07 -8.96
C PHE A 167 12.69 2.01 -9.93
N ILE A 168 12.65 3.31 -9.63
CA ILE A 168 12.02 4.30 -10.52
C ILE A 168 12.72 4.37 -11.88
N VAL A 169 14.06 4.47 -11.89
CA VAL A 169 14.84 4.54 -13.13
C VAL A 169 14.73 3.24 -13.92
N CYS A 170 14.82 2.08 -13.27
CA CYS A 170 14.65 0.79 -13.94
C CYS A 170 13.24 0.63 -14.52
N GLY A 171 12.21 1.02 -13.78
CA GLY A 171 10.82 0.92 -14.23
C GLY A 171 10.52 1.85 -15.40
N ILE A 172 10.90 3.13 -15.30
CA ILE A 172 10.75 4.10 -16.40
C ILE A 172 11.58 3.67 -17.62
N GLY A 173 12.83 3.23 -17.40
CA GLY A 173 13.69 2.73 -18.46
C GLY A 173 13.06 1.54 -19.19
N LEU A 174 12.44 0.61 -18.45
CA LEU A 174 11.76 -0.53 -19.03
C LEU A 174 10.52 -0.10 -19.83
N LEU A 175 9.73 0.86 -19.34
CA LEU A 175 8.58 1.41 -20.07
C LEU A 175 8.98 2.12 -21.38
N LEU A 176 10.04 2.92 -21.34
CA LEU A 176 10.57 3.57 -22.55
C LEU A 176 11.13 2.55 -23.53
N SER A 177 11.82 1.51 -23.04
CA SER A 177 12.30 0.41 -23.87
C SER A 177 11.15 -0.40 -24.47
N ALA A 178 10.06 -0.61 -23.72
CA ALA A 178 8.86 -1.29 -24.18
C ALA A 178 8.23 -0.54 -25.36
N LEU A 179 8.15 0.80 -25.26
CA LEU A 179 7.67 1.64 -26.35
C LEU A 179 8.57 1.54 -27.59
N LEU A 180 9.89 1.59 -27.41
CA LEU A 180 10.84 1.47 -28.52
C LEU A 180 10.75 0.10 -29.20
N VAL A 181 10.68 -0.98 -28.40
CA VAL A 181 10.53 -2.35 -28.89
C VAL A 181 9.19 -2.50 -29.59
N TRP A 182 8.11 -1.93 -29.09
CA TRP A 182 6.81 -1.96 -29.75
C TRP A 182 6.88 -1.30 -31.13
N VAL A 183 7.38 -0.07 -31.21
CA VAL A 183 7.52 0.64 -32.50
C VAL A 183 8.38 -0.17 -33.48
N ALA A 184 9.48 -0.76 -33.03
CA ALA A 184 10.34 -1.58 -33.89
C ALA A 184 9.68 -2.93 -34.28
N ALA A 185 8.96 -3.55 -33.35
CA ALA A 185 8.29 -4.83 -33.55
C ALA A 185 7.07 -4.70 -34.46
N ASP A 186 6.40 -3.56 -34.51
CA ASP A 186 5.28 -3.32 -35.43
C ASP A 186 5.70 -3.49 -36.89
N TYR A 187 6.92 -3.03 -37.25
CA TYR A 187 7.50 -3.25 -38.59
C TYR A 187 7.82 -4.73 -38.91
N LEU A 188 8.05 -5.57 -37.89
CA LEU A 188 8.52 -6.95 -38.06
C LEU A 188 7.43 -8.01 -37.86
N PHE A 189 6.51 -7.77 -36.93
CA PHE A 189 5.57 -8.74 -36.39
C PHE A 189 4.10 -8.30 -36.48
N GLY A 190 3.82 -7.08 -36.95
CA GLY A 190 2.47 -6.54 -37.11
C GLY A 190 1.65 -6.61 -35.81
N GLU A 191 0.45 -7.17 -35.87
CA GLU A 191 -0.50 -7.25 -34.75
C GLU A 191 0.04 -7.99 -33.51
N LEU A 192 1.04 -8.87 -33.66
CA LEU A 192 1.65 -9.56 -32.52
C LEU A 192 2.49 -8.62 -31.63
N SER A 193 2.90 -7.46 -32.19
CA SER A 193 3.74 -6.47 -31.50
C SER A 193 3.02 -5.79 -30.34
N ASP A 194 1.71 -5.63 -30.44
CA ASP A 194 0.88 -4.96 -29.43
C ASP A 194 0.92 -5.69 -28.09
N GLY A 195 0.62 -6.99 -28.10
CA GLY A 195 0.64 -7.76 -26.86
C GLY A 195 2.05 -8.00 -26.32
N ALA A 196 3.07 -8.13 -27.20
CA ALA A 196 4.47 -8.21 -26.77
C ALA A 196 4.94 -6.92 -26.06
N GLY A 197 4.58 -5.75 -26.59
CA GLY A 197 4.82 -4.46 -25.95
C GLY A 197 4.13 -4.35 -24.59
N LEU A 198 2.88 -4.79 -24.50
CA LEU A 198 2.11 -4.78 -23.24
C LEU A 198 2.69 -5.70 -22.15
N VAL A 199 3.34 -6.82 -22.51
CA VAL A 199 4.04 -7.66 -21.53
C VAL A 199 5.21 -6.91 -20.89
N LEU A 200 6.01 -6.19 -21.68
CA LEU A 200 7.10 -5.36 -21.16
C LEU A 200 6.58 -4.21 -20.29
N VAL A 201 5.45 -3.61 -20.69
CA VAL A 201 4.74 -2.62 -19.87
C VAL A 201 4.30 -3.23 -18.53
N ALA A 202 3.76 -4.46 -18.51
CA ALA A 202 3.35 -5.12 -17.28
C ALA A 202 4.52 -5.27 -16.29
N VAL A 203 5.70 -5.65 -16.76
CA VAL A 203 6.91 -5.76 -15.93
C VAL A 203 7.36 -4.39 -15.44
N GLY A 204 7.35 -3.37 -16.32
CA GLY A 204 7.73 -1.99 -15.95
C GLY A 204 6.83 -1.40 -14.89
N VAL A 205 5.51 -1.47 -15.09
CA VAL A 205 4.51 -1.01 -14.11
C VAL A 205 4.59 -1.81 -12.82
N GLY A 206 4.71 -3.14 -12.89
CA GLY A 206 4.85 -3.99 -11.70
C GLY A 206 6.05 -3.61 -10.83
N LEU A 207 7.20 -3.30 -11.46
CA LEU A 207 8.41 -2.86 -10.77
C LEU A 207 8.26 -1.46 -10.15
N LEU A 208 7.59 -0.53 -10.84
CA LEU A 208 7.29 0.80 -10.29
C LEU A 208 6.34 0.71 -9.08
N VAL A 209 5.28 -0.09 -9.19
CA VAL A 209 4.32 -0.32 -8.09
C VAL A 209 5.01 -0.96 -6.89
N TYR A 210 5.84 -1.98 -7.13
CA TYR A 210 6.63 -2.62 -6.08
C TYR A 210 7.56 -1.62 -5.39
N GLY A 211 8.34 -0.85 -6.16
CA GLY A 211 9.26 0.14 -5.63
C GLY A 211 8.57 1.26 -4.85
N ALA A 212 7.41 1.72 -5.32
CA ALA A 212 6.62 2.75 -4.64
C ALA A 212 6.09 2.25 -3.28
N LEU A 213 5.53 1.05 -3.24
CA LEU A 213 4.97 0.46 -2.02
C LEU A 213 6.06 0.04 -1.02
N ASP A 214 7.19 -0.50 -1.52
CA ASP A 214 8.34 -0.80 -0.67
C ASP A 214 8.93 0.47 -0.05
N HIS A 215 8.98 1.58 -0.81
CA HIS A 215 9.40 2.86 -0.26
C HIS A 215 8.45 3.38 0.82
N ALA A 216 7.13 3.32 0.56
CA ALA A 216 6.11 3.75 1.52
C ALA A 216 6.21 2.99 2.85
N LYS A 217 6.50 1.68 2.83
CA LYS A 217 6.70 0.88 4.05
C LYS A 217 7.67 1.50 5.06
N TYR A 218 8.74 2.15 4.59
CA TYR A 218 9.75 2.73 5.48
C TYR A 218 9.34 4.09 6.05
N GLN A 219 8.35 4.76 5.47
CA GLN A 219 7.83 6.05 5.92
C GLN A 219 6.61 5.83 6.82
N VAL A 220 6.80 5.18 7.95
CA VAL A 220 5.69 4.78 8.85
C VAL A 220 4.84 5.99 9.24
N GLU A 221 5.48 7.08 9.65
CA GLU A 221 4.79 8.30 10.08
C GLU A 221 3.99 8.97 8.95
N GLU A 222 4.69 9.30 7.85
CA GLU A 222 4.12 10.08 6.75
C GLU A 222 3.14 9.27 5.88
N SER A 223 3.29 7.95 5.83
CA SER A 223 2.48 7.10 4.93
C SER A 223 1.46 6.23 5.64
N TYR A 224 1.82 5.59 6.77
CA TYR A 224 0.90 4.69 7.47
C TYR A 224 0.06 5.46 8.48
N ASN A 225 0.70 6.13 9.45
CA ASN A 225 0.00 6.83 10.52
C ASN A 225 -0.87 7.97 9.94
N GLN A 226 -0.31 8.74 9.01
CA GLN A 226 -1.09 9.80 8.35
C GLN A 226 -2.28 9.26 7.54
N ALA A 227 -2.13 8.11 6.86
CA ALA A 227 -3.25 7.51 6.11
C ALA A 227 -4.38 7.07 7.04
N VAL A 228 -4.08 6.53 8.23
CA VAL A 228 -5.10 6.19 9.23
C VAL A 228 -5.83 7.45 9.70
N ILE A 229 -5.10 8.52 10.01
CA ILE A 229 -5.69 9.81 10.43
C ILE A 229 -6.60 10.39 9.33
N GLU A 230 -6.16 10.33 8.07
CA GLU A 230 -6.95 10.79 6.93
C GLU A 230 -8.23 9.96 6.75
N GLU A 231 -8.17 8.65 6.97
CA GLU A 231 -9.32 7.75 6.89
C GLU A 231 -10.32 7.99 8.02
N GLU A 232 -9.86 8.19 9.26
CA GLU A 232 -10.71 8.59 10.39
C GLU A 232 -11.38 9.94 10.16
N LYS A 233 -10.64 10.90 9.58
CA LYS A 233 -11.18 12.21 9.20
C LYS A 233 -12.25 12.08 8.11
N ALA A 234 -11.99 11.27 7.08
CA ALA A 234 -12.95 11.04 6.01
C ALA A 234 -14.24 10.35 6.50
N GLN A 235 -14.13 9.45 7.50
CA GLN A 235 -15.29 8.80 8.10
C GLN A 235 -16.14 9.74 8.98
N SER A 236 -15.53 10.79 9.53
CA SER A 236 -16.21 11.75 10.41
C SER A 236 -16.70 13.02 9.68
N ASP A 237 -16.15 13.35 8.51
CA ASP A 237 -16.55 14.53 7.75
C ASP A 237 -17.94 14.35 7.09
N PRO A 238 -18.96 15.15 7.45
CA PRO A 238 -20.29 15.08 6.84
C PRO A 238 -20.26 15.31 5.31
N ARG A 239 -19.26 16.03 4.79
CA ARG A 239 -19.12 16.31 3.34
C ARG A 239 -18.66 15.06 2.59
N ASP A 240 -17.71 14.30 3.14
CA ASP A 240 -17.26 13.04 2.53
C ASP A 240 -18.37 11.98 2.57
N ILE A 241 -19.15 11.94 3.67
CA ILE A 241 -20.37 11.12 3.75
C ILE A 241 -21.38 11.55 2.66
N LEU A 242 -21.60 12.85 2.47
CA LEU A 242 -22.51 13.38 1.46
C LEU A 242 -22.01 13.07 0.03
N ALA A 243 -20.72 13.23 -0.23
CA ALA A 243 -20.09 12.90 -1.51
C ALA A 243 -20.28 11.41 -1.83
N GLY A 244 -20.08 10.53 -0.85
CA GLY A 244 -20.34 9.10 -0.98
C GLY A 244 -21.79 8.79 -1.33
N ARG A 245 -22.75 9.42 -0.65
CA ARG A 245 -24.19 9.25 -0.95
C ARG A 245 -24.55 9.71 -2.37
N LEU A 246 -24.07 10.89 -2.78
CA LEU A 246 -24.33 11.42 -4.12
C LEU A 246 -23.68 10.55 -5.21
N CYS A 247 -22.46 10.08 -5.00
CA CYS A 247 -21.83 9.16 -5.94
C CYS A 247 -22.61 7.84 -6.05
N GLY A 248 -23.11 7.31 -4.93
CA GLY A 248 -24.01 6.16 -4.94
C GLY A 248 -25.26 6.39 -5.80
N ILE A 249 -25.90 7.56 -5.69
CA ILE A 249 -27.05 7.93 -6.52
C ILE A 249 -26.67 8.00 -8.00
N ILE A 250 -25.55 8.63 -8.34
CA ILE A 250 -25.06 8.77 -9.72
C ILE A 250 -24.81 7.40 -10.35
N MET A 251 -24.14 6.50 -9.64
CA MET A 251 -23.82 5.16 -10.15
C MET A 251 -25.06 4.27 -10.27
N MET A 252 -26.02 4.39 -9.36
CA MET A 252 -27.31 3.70 -9.48
C MET A 252 -28.11 4.23 -10.67
N ALA A 253 -28.13 5.54 -10.90
CA ALA A 253 -28.77 6.13 -12.08
C ALA A 253 -28.10 5.67 -13.38
N ALA A 254 -26.76 5.65 -13.43
CA ALA A 254 -26.00 5.13 -14.56
C ALA A 254 -26.33 3.66 -14.85
N THR A 255 -26.43 2.83 -13.79
CA THR A 255 -26.83 1.43 -13.90
C THR A 255 -28.25 1.29 -14.42
N ILE A 256 -29.19 2.10 -13.93
CA ILE A 256 -30.57 2.12 -14.42
C ILE A 256 -30.61 2.49 -15.91
N ILE A 257 -29.89 3.54 -16.34
CA ILE A 257 -29.81 3.96 -17.74
C ILE A 257 -29.26 2.82 -18.61
N PHE A 258 -28.20 2.16 -18.15
CA PHE A 258 -27.61 1.03 -18.85
C PHE A 258 -28.60 -0.15 -18.97
N LEU A 259 -29.31 -0.50 -17.89
CA LEU A 259 -30.29 -1.58 -17.90
C LEU A 259 -31.50 -1.24 -18.78
N LEU A 260 -31.98 0.00 -18.76
CA LEU A 260 -33.05 0.46 -19.67
C LEU A 260 -32.59 0.33 -21.13
N TYR A 261 -31.36 0.74 -21.45
CA TYR A 261 -30.79 0.53 -22.78
C TYR A 261 -30.72 -0.95 -23.14
N LEU A 262 -30.25 -1.79 -22.21
CA LEU A 262 -30.09 -3.23 -22.41
C LEU A 262 -31.44 -3.92 -22.69
N PHE A 263 -32.47 -3.66 -21.89
CA PHE A 263 -33.75 -4.38 -21.93
C PHE A 263 -34.83 -3.73 -22.82
N LEU A 264 -34.86 -2.41 -22.98
CA LEU A 264 -35.90 -1.71 -23.76
C LEU A 264 -35.47 -1.35 -25.18
N GLY A 265 -34.17 -1.30 -25.48
CA GLY A 265 -33.75 -1.06 -26.86
C GLY A 265 -34.11 -2.28 -27.72
N ASN A 266 -34.96 -2.05 -28.72
CA ASN A 266 -35.57 -3.09 -29.50
C ASN A 266 -34.56 -3.74 -30.48
N GLY A 267 -34.81 -5.00 -30.84
CA GLY A 267 -33.85 -5.90 -31.49
C GLY A 267 -33.20 -5.41 -32.78
N ASN A 268 -31.90 -5.66 -32.89
CA ASN A 268 -31.18 -6.22 -34.05
C ASN A 268 -29.67 -6.14 -33.77
N GLY A 269 -28.99 -7.29 -33.73
CA GLY A 269 -27.52 -7.43 -33.79
C GLY A 269 -26.71 -6.44 -32.94
N ARG A 270 -26.70 -6.61 -31.62
CA ARG A 270 -26.14 -5.63 -30.67
C ARG A 270 -24.63 -5.79 -30.43
N SER A 271 -23.82 -5.29 -31.35
CA SER A 271 -22.36 -5.15 -31.18
C SER A 271 -21.96 -3.99 -30.26
N ASP A 272 -22.85 -3.02 -29.99
CA ASP A 272 -22.47 -1.77 -29.30
C ASP A 272 -22.74 -1.74 -27.78
N VAL A 273 -23.23 -2.84 -27.19
CA VAL A 273 -23.54 -2.90 -25.74
C VAL A 273 -22.32 -2.56 -24.89
N GLY A 274 -21.14 -3.06 -25.28
CA GLY A 274 -19.88 -2.76 -24.59
C GLY A 274 -19.50 -1.29 -24.67
N ARG A 275 -19.70 -0.63 -25.82
CA ARG A 275 -19.41 0.80 -26.00
C ARG A 275 -20.35 1.67 -25.18
N VAL A 276 -21.63 1.32 -25.13
CA VAL A 276 -22.61 2.04 -24.32
C VAL A 276 -22.36 1.84 -22.82
N ALA A 277 -22.03 0.61 -22.39
CA ALA A 277 -21.60 0.35 -21.02
C ALA A 277 -20.39 1.22 -20.65
N ALA A 278 -19.34 1.20 -21.47
CA ALA A 278 -18.14 1.99 -21.24
C ALA A 278 -18.45 3.49 -21.13
N ALA A 279 -19.27 4.04 -22.04
CA ALA A 279 -19.66 5.44 -22.00
C ALA A 279 -20.46 5.81 -20.74
N VAL A 280 -21.46 5.00 -20.38
CA VAL A 280 -22.34 5.28 -19.23
C VAL A 280 -21.58 5.19 -17.91
N TYR A 281 -20.76 4.16 -17.71
CA TYR A 281 -20.01 4.03 -16.46
C TYR A 281 -18.80 4.99 -16.39
N ALA A 282 -18.13 5.30 -17.50
CA ALA A 282 -17.06 6.30 -17.50
C ALA A 282 -17.61 7.70 -17.19
N THR A 283 -18.74 8.08 -17.79
CA THR A 283 -19.39 9.37 -17.49
C THR A 283 -19.90 9.44 -16.05
N GLY A 284 -20.50 8.35 -15.54
CA GLY A 284 -20.91 8.25 -14.13
C GLY A 284 -19.73 8.40 -13.16
N GLY A 285 -18.61 7.72 -13.43
CA GLY A 285 -17.40 7.83 -12.62
C GLY A 285 -16.78 9.23 -12.62
N LEU A 286 -16.73 9.89 -13.79
CA LEU A 286 -16.27 11.28 -13.89
C LEU A 286 -17.19 12.24 -13.12
N LEU A 287 -18.51 12.05 -13.19
CA LEU A 287 -19.48 12.85 -12.42
C LEU A 287 -19.31 12.66 -10.91
N CYS A 288 -19.08 11.42 -10.44
CA CYS A 288 -18.72 11.18 -9.04
C CYS A 288 -17.47 11.97 -8.63
N GLY A 289 -16.42 11.95 -9.46
CA GLY A 289 -15.20 12.71 -9.21
C GLY A 289 -15.45 14.22 -9.12
N ILE A 290 -16.26 14.77 -10.03
CA ILE A 290 -16.63 16.19 -10.04
C ILE A 290 -17.37 16.57 -8.74
N VAL A 291 -18.34 15.76 -8.30
CA VAL A 291 -19.11 16.02 -7.07
C VAL A 291 -18.20 16.02 -5.85
N SER A 292 -17.31 15.03 -5.74
CA SER A 292 -16.37 14.95 -4.61
C SER A 292 -15.43 16.16 -4.55
N VAL A 293 -14.92 16.63 -5.69
CA VAL A 293 -14.06 17.83 -5.74
C VAL A 293 -14.87 19.11 -5.45
N TRP A 294 -16.08 19.21 -5.97
CA TRP A 294 -16.94 20.38 -5.78
C TRP A 294 -17.30 20.59 -4.30
N LEU A 295 -17.65 19.51 -3.60
CA LEU A 295 -17.95 19.55 -2.16
C LEU A 295 -16.71 19.92 -1.30
N LYS A 296 -15.50 19.58 -1.75
CA LYS A 296 -14.24 19.95 -1.08
C LYS A 296 -13.78 21.38 -1.38
N ARG A 297 -14.21 22.00 -2.48
CA ARG A 297 -13.77 23.35 -2.91
C ARG A 297 -14.42 24.48 -2.10
N HIS A 298 -15.36 24.20 -1.22
CA HIS A 298 -16.02 25.20 -0.36
C HIS A 298 -15.34 25.34 1.01
N ASP A 299 -14.00 25.47 1.03
CA ASP A 299 -13.25 25.96 2.19
C ASP A 299 -12.78 27.42 1.93
N PRO A 300 -13.09 28.39 2.81
CA PRO A 300 -12.36 29.65 2.89
C PRO A 300 -10.97 29.48 3.50
#